data_AF-A0A948V668-F1
#
_entry.id   AF-A0A948V668-F1
#
_cell.length_a   1.000
_cell.length_b   1.000
_cell.length_c   1.000
_cell.angle_alpha   90.00
_cell.angle_beta   90.00
_cell.angle_gamma   90.00
#
_symmetry.space_group_name_H-M   'P 1'
#
loop_
_entity.id
_entity.type
_entity.pdbx_description
1 polymer ?
#
loop_
_entity_poly.entity_id
_entity_poly.type
_entity_poly.pdbx_seq_one_letter_code
_entity_poly.pdbx_strand_id
1 'polypeptide(L)'
;AVRILANNGMVLVFPEGTRGEGQREPKKGIGLIASLVNKKIQTVILPVRIRGSEKALPRGSWFIKPHKIKVTIGKGIEPERFSGKGNLEIAKIVMEEIAKL
;
A
#
# COMPACT_ATOMS: atom_id res chain seq x y z
N ALA A 1 4.61 -13.16 3.89
CA ALA A 1 4.68 -11.78 4.40
C ALA A 1 5.20 -11.72 5.83
N VAL A 2 4.47 -12.20 6.85
CA VAL A 2 4.89 -12.11 8.27
C VAL A 2 6.30 -12.66 8.53
N ARG A 3 6.64 -13.85 8.01
CA ARG A 3 7.98 -14.43 8.15
C ARG A 3 9.09 -13.59 7.50
N ILE A 4 8.80 -12.88 6.41
CA ILE A 4 9.77 -12.00 5.74
C ILE A 4 10.06 -10.81 6.65
N LEU A 5 9.00 -10.18 7.16
CA LEU A 5 9.11 -9.02 8.05
C LEU A 5 9.78 -9.38 9.39
N ALA A 6 9.52 -10.58 9.93
CA ALA A 6 10.18 -11.07 11.14
C ALA A 6 11.70 -11.31 10.97
N ASN A 7 12.17 -11.46 9.73
CA ASN A 7 13.59 -11.66 9.40
C ASN A 7 14.20 -10.39 8.75
N ASN A 8 13.73 -9.20 9.15
CA ASN A 8 14.18 -7.90 8.63
C ASN A 8 14.06 -7.72 7.10
N GLY A 9 13.19 -8.49 6.45
CA GLY A 9 12.88 -8.32 5.04
C GLY A 9 11.83 -7.23 4.79
N MET A 10 11.61 -6.90 3.52
CA MET A 10 10.59 -5.93 3.09
C MET A 10 9.47 -6.60 2.30
N VAL A 11 8.26 -6.04 2.40
CA VAL A 11 7.09 -6.51 1.66
C VAL A 11 6.41 -5.33 0.98
N LEU A 12 6.19 -5.45 -0.33
CA LEU A 12 5.38 -4.51 -1.12
C LEU A 12 3.95 -5.04 -1.21
N VAL A 13 2.97 -4.18 -0.96
CA VAL A 13 1.54 -4.52 -1.03
C VAL A 13 0.77 -3.43 -1.77
N PHE A 14 -0.12 -3.84 -2.67
CA PHE A 14 -1.08 -2.94 -3.34
C PHE A 14 -2.44 -3.03 -2.64
N PRO A 15 -2.86 -2.00 -1.88
CA PRO A 15 -4.08 -2.04 -1.07
C PRO A 15 -5.38 -2.19 -1.86
N GLU A 16 -5.38 -1.80 -3.13
CA GLU A 16 -6.53 -1.89 -4.04
C GLU A 16 -6.70 -3.31 -4.60
N GLY A 17 -5.65 -4.13 -4.55
CA GLY A 17 -5.62 -5.52 -5.01
C GLY A 17 -5.91 -5.73 -6.50
N THR A 18 -5.99 -4.67 -7.31
CA THR A 18 -6.19 -4.70 -8.76
C THR A 18 -5.59 -3.46 -9.42
N ARG A 19 -5.22 -3.54 -10.70
CA ARG A 19 -4.77 -2.38 -11.51
C ARG A 19 -5.94 -1.43 -11.81
N GLY A 20 -5.71 -0.11 -11.74
CA GLY A 20 -6.70 0.94 -12.05
C GLY A 20 -6.34 2.32 -11.46
N GLU A 21 -7.26 3.29 -11.54
CA GLU A 21 -7.07 4.71 -11.16
C GLU A 21 -7.00 5.00 -9.64
N GLY A 22 -6.75 3.99 -8.81
CA GLY A 22 -6.52 4.17 -7.36
C GLY A 22 -7.74 4.52 -6.50
N GLN A 23 -8.93 4.75 -7.08
CA GLN A 23 -10.16 5.03 -6.34
C GLN A 23 -10.99 3.77 -6.10
N ARG A 24 -10.48 2.82 -5.30
CA ARG A 24 -11.27 1.67 -4.85
C ARG A 24 -11.19 1.50 -3.36
N GLU A 25 -12.26 0.95 -2.79
CA GLU A 25 -12.27 0.61 -1.37
C GLU A 25 -11.13 -0.37 -1.03
N PRO A 26 -10.45 -0.16 0.10
CA PRO A 26 -9.37 -1.03 0.53
C PRO A 26 -9.88 -2.46 0.76
N LYS A 27 -9.14 -3.45 0.27
CA LYS A 27 -9.48 -4.86 0.55
C LYS A 27 -9.09 -5.22 2.00
N LYS A 28 -9.98 -5.98 2.66
CA LYS A 28 -9.80 -6.48 4.05
C LYS A 28 -8.45 -7.17 4.29
N GLY A 29 -7.89 -7.82 3.27
CA GLY A 29 -6.62 -8.58 3.36
C GLY A 29 -5.40 -7.73 3.72
N ILE A 30 -5.35 -6.45 3.33
CA ILE A 30 -4.23 -5.56 3.68
C ILE A 30 -4.30 -5.16 5.16
N GLY A 31 -5.50 -4.90 5.65
CA GLY A 31 -5.74 -4.65 7.06
C GLY A 31 -5.28 -5.81 7.94
N LEU A 32 -5.39 -7.06 7.47
CA LEU A 32 -4.90 -8.24 8.17
C LEU A 32 -3.36 -8.26 8.26
N ILE A 33 -2.66 -7.97 7.15
CA ILE A 33 -1.19 -7.92 7.15
C ILE A 33 -0.71 -6.80 8.06
N ALA A 34 -1.27 -5.59 7.93
CA ALA A 34 -0.89 -4.46 8.77
C ALA A 34 -1.19 -4.73 10.26
N SER A 35 -2.34 -5.29 10.60
CA SER A 35 -2.71 -5.63 11.98
C SER A 35 -1.86 -6.74 12.59
N LEU A 36 -1.57 -7.82 11.83
CA LEU A 36 -0.72 -8.91 12.29
C LEU A 36 0.73 -8.48 12.46
N VAL A 37 1.21 -7.58 11.60
CA VAL A 37 2.53 -7.00 11.68
C VAL A 37 2.58 -6.08 12.90
N ASN A 38 1.77 -5.03 13.00
CA ASN A 38 1.82 -4.08 14.12
C ASN A 38 1.72 -4.72 15.52
N LYS A 39 0.92 -5.78 15.69
CA LYS A 39 0.76 -6.46 17.00
C LYS A 39 1.94 -7.34 17.39
N LYS A 40 2.75 -7.80 16.44
CA LYS A 40 3.83 -8.79 16.68
C LYS A 40 5.22 -8.32 16.24
N ILE A 41 5.27 -7.33 15.36
CA ILE A 41 6.45 -6.85 14.63
C ILE A 41 6.28 -5.33 14.50
N GLN A 42 7.11 -4.56 15.20
CA GLN A 42 7.11 -3.10 15.09
C GLN A 42 7.69 -2.68 13.74
N THR A 43 6.87 -2.69 12.69
CA THR A 43 7.29 -2.34 11.32
C THR A 43 6.62 -1.06 10.85
N VAL A 44 7.42 -0.14 10.35
CA VAL A 44 6.97 1.09 9.71
C VAL A 44 6.29 0.80 8.37
N ILE A 45 5.13 1.39 8.13
CA ILE A 45 4.45 1.33 6.82
C ILE A 45 4.85 2.55 6.00
N LEU A 46 5.40 2.34 4.80
CA LEU A 46 5.74 3.41 3.87
C LEU A 46 4.64 3.57 2.81
N PRO A 47 3.88 4.68 2.81
CA PRO A 47 2.93 4.96 1.74
C PRO A 47 3.68 5.36 0.47
N VAL A 48 3.31 4.73 -0.65
CA VAL A 48 3.92 4.98 -1.96
C VAL A 48 2.81 5.18 -2.98
N ARG A 49 2.90 6.25 -3.77
CA ARG A 49 1.98 6.51 -4.89
C ARG A 49 2.72 6.49 -6.21
N ILE A 50 2.16 5.74 -7.16
CA ILE A 50 2.65 5.67 -8.53
C ILE A 50 1.60 6.32 -9.44
N ARG A 51 2.01 7.29 -10.26
CA ARG A 51 1.14 7.98 -11.24
C ARG A 51 1.74 7.85 -12.64
N GLY A 52 0.90 7.70 -13.65
CA GLY A 52 1.29 7.59 -15.06
C GLY A 52 1.53 6.15 -15.52
N SER A 53 1.66 5.19 -14.61
CA SER A 53 1.78 3.77 -14.97
C SER A 53 0.50 3.24 -15.64
N GLU A 54 -0.66 3.73 -15.21
CA GLU A 54 -1.97 3.43 -15.79
C GLU A 54 -2.11 3.94 -17.23
N LYS A 55 -1.34 4.97 -17.62
CA LYS A 55 -1.28 5.51 -18.98
C LYS A 55 -0.20 4.82 -19.82
N ALA A 56 0.93 4.46 -19.19
CA ALA A 56 2.02 3.72 -19.84
C ALA A 56 1.58 2.31 -20.25
N LEU A 57 0.85 1.59 -19.40
CA LEU A 57 0.28 0.28 -19.72
C LEU A 57 -1.13 0.13 -19.09
N PRO A 58 -2.17 0.60 -19.80
CA PRO A 58 -3.55 0.50 -19.33
C PRO A 58 -3.97 -0.95 -19.10
N ARG A 59 -4.94 -1.16 -18.21
CA ARG A 59 -5.51 -2.49 -17.96
C ARG A 59 -6.11 -3.05 -19.26
N GLY A 60 -5.72 -4.27 -19.64
CA GLY A 60 -6.18 -4.94 -20.86
C GLY A 60 -5.37 -4.56 -22.11
N SER A 61 -4.45 -3.59 -22.00
CA SER A 61 -3.52 -3.30 -23.09
C SER A 61 -2.34 -4.25 -23.10
N TRP A 62 -1.89 -4.60 -24.30
CA TRP A 62 -0.69 -5.41 -24.54
C TRP A 62 0.52 -4.55 -24.95
N PHE A 63 0.30 -3.27 -25.28
CA PHE A 63 1.32 -2.39 -25.82
C PHE A 63 1.67 -1.26 -24.84
N ILE A 64 2.96 -1.14 -24.51
CA ILE A 64 3.48 -0.10 -23.62
C ILE A 64 3.63 1.21 -24.41
N LYS A 65 3.07 2.29 -23.89
CA LYS A 65 3.21 3.65 -24.43
C LYS A 65 4.28 4.41 -23.66
N PRO A 66 5.20 5.12 -24.33
CA PRO A 66 6.09 6.05 -23.65
C PRO A 66 5.28 7.10 -22.88
N HIS A 67 5.37 7.07 -21.56
CA HIS A 67 4.69 8.02 -20.69
C HIS A 67 5.55 8.31 -19.46
N LYS A 68 5.51 9.54 -18.95
CA LYS A 68 6.22 9.90 -17.72
C LYS A 68 5.56 9.21 -16.52
N ILE A 69 6.35 8.45 -15.76
CA ILE A 69 5.91 7.83 -14.51
C ILE A 69 6.50 8.62 -13.35
N LYS A 70 5.66 8.97 -12.37
CA LYS A 70 6.09 9.61 -11.12
C LYS A 70 5.82 8.66 -9.97
N VAL A 71 6.85 8.42 -9.15
CA VAL A 71 6.75 7.69 -7.89
C VAL A 71 6.99 8.69 -6.76
N THR A 72 6.01 8.81 -5.87
CA THR A 72 6.11 9.63 -4.66
C THR A 72 6.14 8.71 -3.45
N ILE A 73 7.16 8.83 -2.61
CA ILE A 73 7.28 8.10 -1.34
C ILE A 73 6.92 9.08 -0.22
N GLY A 74 5.94 8.71 0.59
CA GLY A 74 5.50 9.52 1.73
C GLY A 74 6.27 9.23 3.01
N LYS A 75 5.88 9.91 4.09
CA LYS A 75 6.46 9.68 5.41
C LYS A 75 6.04 8.31 5.96
N GLY A 76 6.95 7.64 6.65
CA GLY A 76 6.67 6.39 7.35
C GLY A 76 5.55 6.57 8.38
N ILE A 77 4.66 5.60 8.44
CA ILE A 77 3.59 5.53 9.43
C ILE A 77 4.02 4.54 10.49
N GLU A 78 4.24 5.05 11.69
CA GLU A 78 4.69 4.27 12.83
C GLU A 78 3.61 3.29 13.34
N PRO A 79 4.00 2.10 13.86
CA PRO A 79 3.08 1.07 14.34
C PRO A 79 2.05 1.56 15.37
N GLU A 80 2.44 2.50 16.22
CA GLU A 80 1.62 3.05 17.31
C GLU A 80 0.35 3.70 16.79
N ARG A 81 0.38 4.27 15.58
CA ARG A 81 -0.79 4.89 14.93
C ARG A 81 -1.90 3.89 14.62
N PHE A 82 -1.59 2.60 14.68
CA PHE A 82 -2.50 1.50 14.40
C PHE A 82 -2.94 0.73 15.66
N SER A 83 -2.41 1.09 16.84
CA SER A 83 -2.77 0.43 18.10
C SER A 83 -4.26 0.57 18.40
N GLY A 84 -4.91 -0.52 18.81
CA GLY A 84 -6.35 -0.56 19.08
C GLY A 84 -7.28 -0.46 17.86
N LYS A 85 -6.74 -0.26 16.64
CA LYS A 85 -7.56 -0.11 15.43
C LYS A 85 -7.90 -1.43 14.76
N GLY A 86 -9.08 -1.47 14.14
CA GLY A 86 -9.51 -2.61 13.34
C GLY A 86 -8.79 -2.68 11.97
N ASN A 87 -8.73 -3.88 11.38
CA ASN A 87 -8.05 -4.11 10.09
C ASN A 87 -8.51 -3.14 8.98
N LEU A 88 -9.83 -2.92 8.87
CA LEU A 88 -10.40 -2.00 7.88
C LEU A 88 -9.99 -0.55 8.12
N GLU A 89 -9.92 -0.13 9.38
CA GLU A 89 -9.55 1.22 9.77
C GLU A 89 -8.07 1.50 9.45
N ILE A 90 -7.20 0.54 9.74
CA ILE A 90 -5.78 0.60 9.36
C ILE A 90 -5.63 0.76 7.84
N ALA A 91 -6.37 -0.05 7.07
CA ALA A 91 -6.31 0.03 5.62
C ALA A 91 -6.79 1.39 5.08
N LYS A 92 -7.83 1.99 5.69
CA LYS A 92 -8.28 3.35 5.35
C LYS A 92 -7.21 4.40 5.62
N ILE A 93 -6.56 4.37 6.79
CA ILE A 93 -5.48 5.30 7.13
C ILE A 93 -4.35 5.22 6.10
N VAL A 94 -3.92 4.01 5.73
CA VAL A 94 -2.85 3.83 4.74
C VAL A 94 -3.27 4.38 3.37
N MET A 95 -4.50 4.09 2.93
CA MET A 95 -5.04 4.63 1.66
C MET A 95 -5.11 6.15 1.66
N GLU A 96 -5.53 6.76 2.77
CA GLU A 96 -5.56 8.23 2.93
C GLU A 96 -4.17 8.84 2.83
N GLU A 97 -3.16 8.24 3.48
CA GLU A 97 -1.78 8.72 3.37
C GLU A 97 -1.23 8.56 1.95
N ILE A 98 -1.57 7.48 1.23
CA ILE A 98 -1.22 7.34 -0.21
C ILE A 98 -1.93 8.39 -1.05
N ALA A 99 -3.20 8.69 -0.77
CA ALA A 99 -4.00 9.66 -1.52
C ALA A 99 -3.48 11.10 -1.41
N LYS A 100 -2.78 11.44 -0.31
CA LYS A 100 -2.12 12.74 -0.10
C LYS A 100 -0.87 12.94 -0.96
N LEU A 101 -0.28 11.86 -1.52
CA LEU A 101 0.93 11.88 -2.35
C LEU A 101 0.64 12.18 -3.83
#